data_AF-W2KYN1-F1
#
_entry.id   AF-W2KYN1-F1
#
_cell.length_a   1.000
_cell.length_b   1.000
_cell.length_c   1.000
_cell.angle_alpha   90.00
_cell.angle_beta   90.00
_cell.angle_gamma   90.00
#
_symmetry.space_group_name_H-M   'P 1'
#
loop_
_entity.id
_entity.type
_entity.pdbx_description
1 polymer ?
#
loop_
_entity_poly.entity_id
_entity_poly.type
_entity_poly.pdbx_seq_one_letter_code
_entity_poly.pdbx_strand_id
1 'polypeptide(L)'
;MSSKKLVKSAKYKTYVRYATAYDNRLFQRIKTVDDPKIDIGKMHPAEVEAHIRIWATTERPDWYVQKLLGLESKSRAELAASKEYQHFLKMKSS
;
A
#
# COMPACT_ATOMS: atom_id res chain seq x y z
N MET A 1 -21.73 4.98 -8.00
CA MET A 1 -21.41 6.10 -7.09
C MET A 1 -20.04 6.65 -7.45
N SER A 2 -19.84 7.97 -7.49
CA SER A 2 -18.52 8.56 -7.78
C SER A 2 -17.51 8.28 -6.66
N SER A 3 -16.26 7.93 -6.98
CA SER A 3 -15.18 7.64 -6.01
C SER A 3 -15.01 8.72 -4.95
N LYS A 4 -15.25 10.00 -5.30
CA LYS A 4 -15.20 11.15 -4.36
C LYS A 4 -16.23 11.07 -3.23
N LYS A 5 -17.38 10.42 -3.44
CA LYS A 5 -18.43 10.26 -2.42
C LYS A 5 -18.14 9.07 -1.50
N LEU A 6 -17.52 8.01 -2.04
CA LEU A 6 -17.16 6.81 -1.29
C LEU A 6 -16.10 7.11 -0.23
N VAL A 7 -15.05 7.85 -0.58
CA VAL A 7 -13.94 8.20 0.34
C VAL A 7 -14.37 9.07 1.53
N LYS A 8 -15.50 9.76 1.43
CA LYS A 8 -16.06 10.58 2.53
C LYS A 8 -16.99 9.81 3.46
N SER A 9 -17.38 8.58 3.09
CA SER A 9 -18.36 7.79 3.85
C SER A 9 -17.77 7.26 5.17
N ALA A 10 -18.63 7.09 6.19
CA ALA A 10 -18.23 6.50 7.46
C ALA A 10 -17.67 5.08 7.29
N LYS A 11 -18.28 4.28 6.40
CA LYS A 11 -17.82 2.91 6.10
C LYS A 11 -16.39 2.91 5.56
N TYR A 12 -16.08 3.80 4.61
CA TYR A 12 -14.72 3.91 4.08
C TYR A 12 -13.71 4.36 5.15
N LYS A 13 -14.07 5.32 6.00
CA LYS A 13 -13.20 5.74 7.12
C LYS A 13 -12.91 4.59 8.09
N THR A 14 -13.92 3.77 8.42
CA THR A 14 -13.73 2.58 9.25
C THR A 14 -12.80 1.57 8.58
N TYR A 15 -12.99 1.33 7.28
CA TYR A 15 -12.09 0.48 6.50
C TYR A 15 -10.64 0.99 6.52
N VAL A 16 -10.42 2.29 6.27
CA VAL A 16 -9.08 2.88 6.29
C VAL A 16 -8.43 2.71 7.66
N ARG A 17 -9.16 2.96 8.78
CA ARG A 17 -8.64 2.73 10.13
C ARG A 17 -8.20 1.28 10.34
N TYR A 18 -9.04 0.33 9.92
CA TYR A 18 -8.70 -1.10 9.99
C TYR A 18 -7.46 -1.42 9.15
N ALA A 19 -7.42 -0.99 7.90
CA ALA A 19 -6.32 -1.25 6.98
C ALA A 19 -5.01 -0.62 7.46
N THR A 20 -5.03 0.59 8.02
CA THR A 20 -3.86 1.22 8.63
C THR A 20 -3.36 0.44 9.85
N ALA A 21 -4.24 -0.01 10.73
CA ALA A 21 -3.86 -0.81 11.90
C ALA A 21 -3.28 -2.18 11.49
N TYR A 22 -3.84 -2.80 10.46
CA TYR A 22 -3.30 -4.03 9.86
C TYR A 22 -1.91 -3.79 9.26
N ASP A 23 -1.75 -2.76 8.43
CA ASP A 23 -0.49 -2.40 7.80
C ASP A 23 0.61 -2.07 8.82
N ASN A 24 0.29 -1.35 9.90
CA ASN A 24 1.22 -1.11 11.01
C ASN A 24 1.74 -2.42 11.61
N ARG A 25 0.85 -3.38 11.88
CA ARG A 25 1.23 -4.69 12.43
C ARG A 25 2.06 -5.51 11.45
N LEU A 26 1.69 -5.48 10.17
CA LEU A 26 2.43 -6.15 9.10
C LEU A 26 3.84 -5.58 8.99
N PHE A 27 3.98 -4.25 8.95
CA PHE A 27 5.28 -3.59 8.90
C PHE A 27 6.19 -3.98 10.08
N GLN A 28 5.65 -3.99 11.31
CA GLN A 28 6.43 -4.43 12.47
C GLN A 28 6.83 -5.90 12.37
N ARG A 29 5.91 -6.78 11.93
CA ARG A 29 6.19 -8.20 11.77
C ARG A 29 7.29 -8.47 10.73
N ILE A 30 7.31 -7.73 9.62
CA ILE A 30 8.34 -7.90 8.59
C ILE A 30 9.71 -7.48 9.09
N LYS A 31 9.78 -6.50 9.98
CA LYS A 31 11.04 -6.08 10.59
C LYS A 31 11.62 -7.08 11.60
N THR A 32 10.79 -7.94 12.19
CA THR A 32 11.19 -8.83 13.27
C THR A 32 11.35 -10.29 12.86
N VAL A 33 10.88 -10.65 11.67
CA VAL A 33 10.94 -12.03 11.15
C VAL A 33 11.83 -12.06 9.92
N ASP A 34 12.75 -13.02 9.87
CA ASP A 34 13.52 -13.31 8.65
C ASP A 34 12.59 -13.92 7.59
N ASP A 35 12.53 -13.26 6.43
CA ASP A 35 11.75 -13.63 5.24
C ASP A 35 10.29 -14.09 5.52
N PRO A 36 9.42 -13.19 6.01
CA PRO A 36 8.03 -13.53 6.24
C PRO A 36 7.34 -13.86 4.92
N LYS A 37 6.69 -15.03 4.86
CA LYS A 37 5.72 -15.32 3.80
C LYS A 37 4.54 -14.35 3.93
N ILE A 38 4.47 -13.39 3.02
CA ILE A 38 3.38 -12.40 2.97
C ILE A 38 2.51 -12.75 1.77
N ASP A 39 1.26 -13.13 2.06
CA ASP A 39 0.22 -13.19 1.05
C ASP A 39 -0.75 -12.04 1.30
N ILE A 40 -0.72 -11.05 0.42
CA ILE A 40 -1.67 -9.93 0.45
C ILE A 40 -2.93 -10.20 -0.38
N GLY A 41 -3.02 -11.37 -1.01
CA GLY A 41 -4.13 -11.76 -1.88
C GLY A 41 -4.29 -10.89 -3.12
N LYS A 42 -5.34 -11.16 -3.89
CA LYS A 42 -5.79 -10.26 -4.97
C LYS A 42 -6.64 -9.16 -4.36
N MET A 43 -6.12 -7.93 -4.36
CA MET A 43 -6.87 -6.75 -3.95
C MET A 43 -7.72 -6.20 -5.09
N HIS A 44 -8.91 -5.71 -4.76
CA HIS A 44 -9.70 -4.91 -5.69
C HIS A 44 -8.98 -3.57 -5.97
N PRO A 45 -9.08 -2.97 -7.19
CA PRO A 45 -8.38 -1.71 -7.51
C PRO A 45 -8.60 -0.56 -6.50
N ALA A 46 -9.80 -0.47 -5.94
CA ALA A 46 -10.11 0.53 -4.90
C ALA A 46 -9.40 0.26 -3.56
N GLU A 47 -9.14 -1.01 -3.23
CA GLU A 47 -8.37 -1.39 -2.05
C GLU A 47 -6.89 -1.08 -2.26
N VAL A 48 -6.35 -1.36 -3.46
CA VAL A 48 -4.98 -0.95 -3.85
C VAL A 48 -4.81 0.55 -3.69
N GLU A 49 -5.75 1.37 -4.17
CA GLU A 49 -5.70 2.82 -4.00
C GLU A 49 -5.69 3.24 -2.52
N ALA A 50 -6.53 2.59 -1.70
CA ALA A 50 -6.56 2.86 -0.25
C ALA A 50 -5.23 2.50 0.42
N HIS A 51 -4.64 1.35 0.07
CA HIS A 51 -3.33 0.93 0.56
C HIS A 51 -2.22 1.89 0.15
N ILE A 52 -2.17 2.32 -1.11
CA ILE A 52 -1.19 3.31 -1.59
C ILE A 52 -1.27 4.60 -0.77
N ARG A 53 -2.49 5.10 -0.50
CA ARG A 53 -2.68 6.29 0.35
C ARG A 53 -2.19 6.06 1.77
N ILE A 54 -2.48 4.90 2.36
CA ILE A 54 -2.01 4.54 3.70
C ILE A 54 -0.49 4.49 3.73
N TRP A 55 0.15 3.82 2.77
CA TRP A 55 1.61 3.72 2.71
C TRP A 55 2.29 5.07 2.55
N ALA A 56 1.74 5.94 1.70
CA ALA A 56 2.27 7.30 1.53
C ALA A 56 2.11 8.14 2.81
N THR A 57 0.91 8.16 3.41
CA THR A 57 0.62 8.96 4.62
C THR A 57 1.29 8.46 5.88
N THR A 58 1.66 7.18 5.93
CA THR A 58 2.42 6.58 7.05
C THR A 58 3.92 6.47 6.74
N GLU A 59 4.37 7.14 5.67
CA GLU A 59 5.77 7.22 5.25
C GLU A 59 6.45 5.86 5.16
N ARG A 60 5.77 4.87 4.58
CA ARG A 60 6.36 3.55 4.42
C ARG A 60 7.63 3.62 3.56
N PRO A 61 8.65 2.84 3.91
CA PRO A 61 9.88 2.81 3.14
C PRO A 61 9.64 2.09 1.81
N ASP A 62 10.40 2.50 0.79
CA ASP A 62 10.22 2.02 -0.58
C ASP A 62 10.37 0.49 -0.70
N TRP A 63 11.33 -0.10 0.04
CA TRP A 63 11.53 -1.55 0.08
C TRP A 63 10.29 -2.30 0.54
N TYR A 64 9.53 -1.75 1.50
CA TYR A 64 8.33 -2.40 2.02
C TYR A 64 7.21 -2.38 1.00
N VAL A 65 7.02 -1.23 0.34
CA VAL A 65 5.99 -1.09 -0.70
C VAL A 65 6.35 -1.95 -1.91
N GLN A 66 7.61 -2.00 -2.30
CA GLN A 66 8.09 -2.89 -3.36
C GLN A 66 7.85 -4.36 -3.00
N LYS A 67 8.13 -4.79 -1.77
CA LYS A 67 7.81 -6.15 -1.29
C LYS A 67 6.34 -6.49 -1.44
N LEU A 68 5.46 -5.63 -0.95
CA LEU A 68 4.01 -5.88 -1.04
C LEU A 68 3.51 -5.87 -2.49
N LEU A 69 4.08 -5.04 -3.37
CA LEU A 69 3.71 -5.03 -4.79
C LEU A 69 4.39 -6.16 -5.61
N GLY A 70 5.21 -7.01 -5.00
CA GLY A 70 5.94 -8.06 -5.70
C GLY A 70 7.04 -7.52 -6.62
N LEU A 71 7.64 -6.38 -6.25
CA LEU A 71 8.62 -5.63 -7.04
C LEU A 71 10.06 -5.72 -6.49
N GLU A 72 10.33 -6.48 -5.42
CA GLU A 72 11.65 -6.54 -4.76
C GLU A 72 12.82 -6.89 -5.69
N SER A 73 12.59 -7.73 -6.70
CA SER A 73 13.63 -8.16 -7.65
C SER A 73 13.53 -7.46 -9.01
N LYS A 74 12.81 -6.34 -9.08
CA LYS A 74 12.52 -5.64 -10.34
C LYS A 74 13.57 -4.58 -10.65
N SER A 75 13.90 -4.47 -11.93
CA SER A 75 14.80 -3.44 -12.43
C SER A 75 14.18 -2.04 -12.28
N ARG A 76 15.02 -1.00 -12.34
CA ARG A 76 14.55 0.40 -12.30
C ARG A 76 13.51 0.71 -13.40
N ALA A 77 13.66 0.10 -14.58
CA ALA A 77 12.71 0.26 -15.67
C ALA A 77 11.35 -0.39 -15.35
N GLU A 78 11.36 -1.58 -14.74
CA GLU A 78 10.14 -2.26 -14.30
C GLU A 78 9.45 -1.50 -13.15
N LEU A 79 10.22 -0.93 -12.21
CA LEU A 79 9.69 -0.05 -11.16
C LEU A 79 9.04 1.21 -11.75
N ALA A 80 9.64 1.79 -12.79
CA ALA A 80 9.09 2.95 -13.50
C ALA A 80 7.78 2.62 -14.24
N ALA A 81 7.62 1.37 -14.69
CA ALA A 81 6.43 0.90 -15.39
C ALA A 81 5.25 0.54 -14.45
N SER A 82 5.50 0.28 -13.16
CA SER A 82 4.43 -0.02 -12.20
C SER A 82 3.60 1.22 -11.88
N LYS A 83 2.33 1.22 -12.32
CA LYS A 83 1.39 2.32 -12.07
C LYS A 83 1.17 2.55 -10.57
N GLU A 84 1.08 1.46 -9.81
CA GLU A 84 0.86 1.46 -8.37
C GLU A 84 2.04 2.08 -7.63
N TYR A 85 3.26 1.67 -7.99
CA TYR A 85 4.47 2.20 -7.36
C TYR A 85 4.68 3.68 -7.70
N GLN A 86 4.46 4.08 -8.96
CA GLN A 86 4.54 5.50 -9.34
C GLN A 86 3.48 6.34 -8.63
N HIS A 87 2.27 5.81 -8.42
CA HIS A 87 1.23 6.49 -7.66
C HIS A 87 1.63 6.67 -6.19
N PHE A 88 2.22 5.64 -5.56
CA PHE A 88 2.78 5.74 -4.22
C PHE A 88 3.85 6.84 -4.12
N LEU A 89 4.82 6.86 -5.04
CA LEU A 89 5.88 7.88 -5.02
C LEU A 89 5.31 9.29 -5.13
N LYS A 90 4.36 9.51 -6.03
CA LYS A 90 3.69 10.81 -6.20
C LYS A 90 2.97 11.26 -4.92
N MET A 91 2.26 10.34 -4.26
CA MET A 91 1.53 10.60 -3.03
C MET A 91 2.47 10.88 -1.85
N LYS A 92 3.60 10.17 -1.77
CA LYS A 92 4.61 10.36 -0.72
C LYS A 92 5.35 11.69 -0.85
N SER A 93 5.49 12.21 -2.08
CA SER A 93 6.12 13.51 -2.35
C SER A 93 5.18 14.73 -2.24
N SER A 94 3.89 14.51 -1.94
CA SER A 94 2.87 15.58 -1.83
C SER A 94 2.69 16.01 -0.38
#